data_AF-A0A968ICY0-F1
#
_entry.id   AF-A0A968ICY0-F1
#
_cell.length_a   1.000
_cell.length_b   1.000
_cell.length_c   1.000
_cell.angle_alpha   90.00
_cell.angle_beta   90.00
_cell.angle_gamma   90.00
#
_symmetry.space_group_name_H-M   'P 1'
#
loop_
_entity.id
_entity.type
_entity.pdbx_description
1 polymer ?
#
loop_
_entity_poly.entity_id
_entity_poly.type
_entity_poly.pdbx_seq_one_letter_code
_entity_poly.pdbx_strand_id
1 'polypeptide(L)'
;MFLLDYISNVRMRSEITAITNIVEKYHDFFLDWVFFGKDGTITENDPIEQEKRFKYLDLVASAVILQNTVDMSLAIQTLMAQGETVNYRAVKALSPYVTRHLKRYGDYVVNLHNIPQPMEAAINLPLEIFET
;
A
#
# COMPACT_ATOMS: atom_id res chain seq x y z
N MET A 1 -9.58 -10.01 30.84
CA MET A 1 -8.55 -11.07 30.76
C MET A 1 -8.38 -11.36 29.28
N PHE A 2 -7.49 -10.66 28.58
CA PHE A 2 -7.56 -10.51 27.11
C PHE A 2 -7.65 -11.82 26.33
N LEU A 3 -6.85 -12.83 26.69
CA LEU A 3 -6.85 -14.14 26.02
C LEU A 3 -8.17 -14.90 26.13
N LEU A 4 -8.85 -14.83 27.29
CA LEU A 4 -10.16 -15.47 27.45
C LEU A 4 -11.25 -14.73 26.66
N ASP A 5 -11.18 -13.40 26.63
CA ASP A 5 -12.11 -12.57 25.84
C ASP A 5 -11.91 -12.82 24.33
N TYR A 6 -10.67 -12.97 23.88
CA TYR A 6 -10.29 -13.30 22.50
C TYR A 6 -10.83 -14.67 22.05
N ILE A 7 -10.65 -15.72 22.86
CA ILE A 7 -11.13 -17.07 22.52
C ILE A 7 -12.65 -17.15 22.56
N SER A 8 -13.30 -16.38 23.44
CA SER A 8 -14.76 -16.41 23.59
C SER A 8 -15.49 -15.58 22.54
N ASN A 9 -14.88 -14.51 22.01
CA ASN A 9 -15.53 -13.58 21.09
C ASN A 9 -15.05 -13.75 19.63
N VAL A 10 -15.92 -14.34 18.78
CA VAL A 10 -15.63 -14.56 17.34
C VAL A 10 -15.42 -13.24 16.59
N ARG A 11 -16.20 -12.21 16.90
CA ARG A 11 -16.10 -10.90 16.23
C ARG A 11 -14.75 -10.25 16.52
N MET A 12 -14.34 -10.26 17.78
CA MET A 12 -13.03 -9.74 18.21
C MET A 12 -11.88 -10.43 17.49
N ARG A 13 -11.95 -11.76 17.32
CA ARG A 13 -10.93 -12.49 16.53
C ARG A 13 -10.91 -12.07 15.08
N SER A 14 -12.08 -11.96 14.45
CA SER A 14 -12.19 -11.55 13.05
C SER A 14 -11.58 -10.16 12.82
N GLU A 15 -11.86 -9.21 13.72
CA GLU A 15 -11.30 -7.85 13.67
C GLU A 15 -9.78 -7.85 13.86
N ILE A 16 -9.27 -8.60 14.84
CA ILE A 16 -7.81 -8.72 15.08
C ILE A 16 -7.13 -9.36 13.87
N THR A 17 -7.63 -10.48 13.35
CA THR A 17 -7.07 -11.14 12.18
C THR A 17 -7.10 -10.24 10.95
N ALA A 18 -8.17 -9.46 10.75
CA ALA A 18 -8.22 -8.50 9.65
C ALA A 18 -7.12 -7.44 9.74
N ILE A 19 -6.88 -6.88 10.93
CA ILE A 19 -5.81 -5.89 11.16
C ILE A 19 -4.43 -6.55 11.00
N THR A 20 -4.24 -7.73 11.60
CA THR A 20 -2.99 -8.50 11.48
C THR A 20 -2.65 -8.77 10.01
N ASN A 21 -3.61 -9.23 9.21
CA ASN A 21 -3.40 -9.48 7.78
C ASN A 21 -2.92 -8.23 7.01
N ILE A 22 -3.37 -7.03 7.39
CA ILE A 22 -2.93 -5.78 6.76
C ILE A 22 -1.46 -5.51 7.10
N VAL A 23 -1.12 -5.65 8.38
CA VAL A 23 0.25 -5.42 8.89
C VAL A 23 1.24 -6.45 8.36
N GLU A 24 0.84 -7.72 8.28
CA GLU A 24 1.66 -8.81 7.71
C GLU A 24 1.88 -8.60 6.22
N LYS A 25 0.84 -8.27 5.45
CA LYS A 25 1.00 -7.94 4.01
C LYS A 25 1.95 -6.76 3.79
N TYR A 26 1.93 -5.77 4.69
CA TYR A 26 2.85 -4.65 4.61
C TYR A 26 4.30 -5.08 4.86
N HIS A 27 4.56 -5.82 5.95
CA HIS A 27 5.92 -6.22 6.31
C HIS A 27 6.47 -7.37 5.44
N ASP A 28 5.77 -8.50 5.40
CA ASP A 28 6.28 -9.77 4.82
C ASP A 28 6.29 -9.78 3.29
N PHE A 29 5.49 -8.92 2.65
CA PHE A 29 5.39 -8.91 1.19
C PHE A 29 5.85 -7.59 0.59
N PHE A 30 5.31 -6.47 1.07
CA PHE A 30 5.59 -5.17 0.46
C PHE A 30 6.96 -4.61 0.88
N LEU A 31 7.25 -4.54 2.18
CA LEU A 31 8.53 -4.01 2.66
C LEU A 31 9.71 -4.88 2.25
N ASP A 32 9.60 -6.20 2.32
CA ASP A 32 10.63 -7.10 1.80
C ASP A 32 10.87 -6.91 0.29
N TRP A 33 9.81 -6.62 -0.47
CA TRP A 33 9.94 -6.27 -1.88
C TRP A 33 10.61 -4.90 -2.08
N VAL A 34 10.28 -3.88 -1.28
CA VAL A 34 10.92 -2.57 -1.35
C VAL A 34 12.39 -2.66 -0.90
N PHE A 35 12.70 -3.51 0.07
CA PHE A 35 14.05 -3.73 0.58
C PHE A 35 14.85 -4.65 -0.34
N PHE A 36 15.28 -4.10 -1.47
CA PHE A 36 15.94 -4.86 -2.55
C PHE A 36 17.42 -5.19 -2.35
N GLY A 37 18.03 -4.79 -1.23
CA GLY A 37 19.44 -4.99 -0.94
C GLY A 37 19.70 -6.15 0.03
N LYS A 38 20.64 -7.05 -0.31
CA LYS A 38 21.12 -8.14 0.56
C LYS A 38 20.02 -9.02 1.18
N ASP A 39 18.92 -9.26 0.45
CA ASP A 39 17.85 -10.20 0.88
C ASP A 39 17.28 -9.87 2.27
N GLY A 40 17.04 -8.59 2.58
CA GLY A 40 16.53 -8.22 3.93
C GLY A 40 17.61 -8.15 5.01
N THR A 41 18.81 -8.66 4.76
CA THR A 41 19.78 -8.91 5.83
C THR A 41 20.55 -7.64 6.20
N ILE A 42 20.26 -7.13 7.39
CA ILE A 42 21.03 -6.08 8.05
C ILE A 42 22.39 -6.66 8.47
N THR A 43 23.43 -6.40 7.68
CA THR A 43 24.78 -6.90 7.95
C THR A 43 25.55 -6.12 9.04
N GLU A 44 25.03 -4.98 9.49
CA GLU A 44 25.66 -4.13 10.50
C GLU A 44 24.87 -4.19 11.81
N ASN A 45 25.57 -4.52 12.91
CA ASN A 45 25.00 -4.55 14.25
C ASN A 45 25.19 -3.20 14.99
N ASP A 46 25.00 -2.09 14.28
CA ASP A 46 24.97 -0.75 14.87
C ASP A 46 23.51 -0.28 14.93
N PRO A 47 22.94 -0.08 16.14
CA PRO A 47 21.57 0.38 16.31
C PRO A 47 21.24 1.67 15.56
N ILE A 48 22.19 2.60 15.46
CA ILE A 48 21.96 3.92 14.82
C ILE A 48 21.80 3.74 13.31
N GLU A 49 22.66 2.92 12.68
CA GLU A 49 22.57 2.66 11.24
C GLU A 49 21.35 1.82 10.89
N GLN A 50 20.93 0.91 11.78
CA GLN A 50 19.68 0.16 11.62
C GLN A 50 18.46 1.08 11.64
N GLU A 51 18.40 2.01 12.59
CA GLU A 51 17.29 2.95 12.70
C GLU A 51 17.18 3.85 11.47
N LYS A 52 18.30 4.36 10.96
CA LYS A 52 18.32 5.16 9.71
C LYS A 52 17.78 4.37 8.53
N ARG A 53 18.23 3.13 8.35
CA ARG A 53 17.76 2.25 7.27
C ARG A 53 16.26 2.00 7.35
N PHE A 54 15.75 1.74 8.55
CA PHE A 54 14.31 1.55 8.76
C PHE A 54 13.53 2.81 8.37
N LYS A 55 13.96 3.99 8.82
CA LYS A 55 13.31 5.28 8.48
C LYS A 55 13.33 5.57 6.98
N TYR A 56 14.44 5.29 6.30
CA TYR A 56 14.54 5.48 4.85
C TYR A 56 13.65 4.50 4.09
N LEU A 57 13.60 3.24 4.54
CA LEU A 57 12.72 2.24 3.96
C LEU A 57 11.25 2.65 4.11
N ASP A 58 10.86 3.08 5.31
CA ASP A 58 9.48 3.51 5.60
C ASP A 58 9.08 4.73 4.75
N LEU A 59 10.00 5.68 4.53
CA LEU A 59 9.76 6.82 3.64
C LEU A 59 9.52 6.38 2.19
N VAL A 60 10.36 5.49 1.66
CA VAL A 60 10.21 4.97 0.28
C VAL A 60 8.93 4.15 0.15
N ALA A 61 8.64 3.28 1.13
CA ALA A 61 7.43 2.49 1.20
C ALA A 61 6.18 3.37 1.17
N SER A 62 6.15 4.42 1.99
CA SER A 62 5.07 5.40 2.04
C SER A 62 4.89 6.15 0.72
N ALA A 63 5.98 6.56 0.07
CA ALA A 63 5.93 7.24 -1.23
C ALA A 63 5.35 6.35 -2.33
N VAL A 64 5.74 5.07 -2.36
CA VAL A 64 5.20 4.08 -3.31
C VAL A 64 3.72 3.81 -3.04
N ILE A 65 3.32 3.65 -1.77
CA ILE A 65 1.92 3.46 -1.38
C ILE A 65 1.07 4.64 -1.83
N LEU A 66 1.57 5.87 -1.66
CA LEU A 66 0.89 7.08 -2.11
C LEU A 66 0.66 7.05 -3.62
N GLN A 67 1.71 6.81 -4.41
CA GLN A 67 1.61 6.76 -5.87
C GLN A 67 0.64 5.67 -6.33
N ASN A 68 0.72 4.46 -5.75
CA ASN A 68 -0.19 3.37 -6.05
C ASN A 68 -1.64 3.75 -5.75
N THR A 69 -1.89 4.45 -4.64
CA THR A 69 -3.22 4.90 -4.26
C THR A 69 -3.77 5.93 -5.26
N VAL A 70 -2.93 6.88 -5.69
CA VAL A 70 -3.28 7.88 -6.72
C VAL A 70 -3.64 7.18 -8.04
N ASP A 71 -2.79 6.28 -8.51
CA ASP A 71 -3.00 5.56 -9.77
C ASP A 71 -4.26 4.68 -9.72
N MET A 72 -4.51 4.01 -8.59
CA MET A 72 -5.72 3.22 -8.37
C MET A 72 -6.98 4.09 -8.37
N SER A 73 -6.96 5.24 -7.70
CA SER A 73 -8.09 6.18 -7.70
C SER A 73 -8.38 6.73 -9.09
N LEU A 74 -7.36 7.11 -9.86
CA LEU A 74 -7.52 7.58 -11.24
C LEU A 74 -8.08 6.48 -12.16
N ALA A 75 -7.62 5.24 -11.99
CA ALA A 75 -8.14 4.09 -12.74
C ALA A 75 -9.62 3.84 -12.42
N ILE A 76 -10.02 3.92 -11.15
CA ILE A 76 -11.43 3.79 -10.73
C ILE A 76 -12.29 4.90 -11.33
N GLN A 77 -11.85 6.15 -11.25
CA GLN A 77 -12.56 7.29 -11.86
C GLN A 77 -12.73 7.12 -13.37
N THR A 78 -11.68 6.63 -14.05
CA THR A 78 -11.73 6.37 -15.50
C THR A 78 -12.75 5.29 -15.85
N LEU A 79 -12.82 4.20 -15.06
CA LEU A 79 -13.82 3.14 -15.24
C LEU A 79 -15.25 3.67 -15.04
N MET A 80 -15.46 4.51 -14.02
CA MET A 80 -16.77 5.13 -13.79
C MET A 80 -17.16 6.08 -14.94
N ALA A 81 -16.22 6.86 -15.46
CA ALA A 81 -16.45 7.74 -16.61
C ALA A 81 -16.81 6.96 -17.89
N GLN A 82 -16.39 5.70 -17.99
CA GLN A 82 -16.76 4.77 -19.07
C GLN A 82 -18.14 4.13 -18.87
N GLY A 83 -18.80 4.37 -17.72
CA GLY A 83 -20.11 3.82 -17.39
C GLY A 83 -20.06 2.44 -16.71
N GLU A 84 -18.90 1.97 -16.28
CA GLU A 84 -18.77 0.68 -15.59
C GLU A 84 -19.20 0.77 -14.12
N THR A 85 -19.90 -0.26 -13.65
CA THR A 85 -20.35 -0.33 -12.25
C THR A 85 -19.22 -0.78 -11.33
N VAL A 86 -18.73 0.12 -10.47
CA VAL A 86 -17.68 -0.19 -9.49
C VAL A 86 -18.29 -0.61 -8.17
N ASN A 87 -18.10 -1.87 -7.77
CA ASN A 87 -18.63 -2.38 -6.50
C ASN A 87 -17.76 -1.94 -5.31
N TYR A 88 -18.37 -1.34 -4.29
CA TYR A 88 -17.70 -0.91 -3.06
C TYR A 88 -16.91 -2.02 -2.38
N ARG A 89 -17.45 -3.25 -2.31
CA ARG A 89 -16.79 -4.38 -1.66
C ARG A 89 -15.50 -4.77 -2.37
N ALA A 90 -15.46 -4.60 -3.70
CA ALA A 90 -14.24 -4.83 -4.47
C ALA A 90 -13.20 -3.75 -4.14
N VAL A 91 -13.59 -2.48 -4.11
CA VAL A 91 -12.70 -1.36 -3.74
C VAL A 91 -12.16 -1.52 -2.32
N LYS A 92 -13.00 -1.91 -1.36
CA LYS A 92 -12.61 -2.17 0.03
C LYS A 92 -11.60 -3.33 0.17
N ALA A 93 -11.61 -4.28 -0.74
CA ALA A 93 -10.69 -5.42 -0.74
C ALA A 93 -9.34 -5.09 -1.40
N LEU A 94 -9.23 -3.96 -2.12
CA LEU A 94 -7.99 -3.54 -2.74
C LEU A 94 -6.98 -3.08 -1.68
N SER A 95 -5.71 -3.38 -1.94
CA SER A 95 -4.59 -2.92 -1.13
C SER A 95 -3.60 -2.15 -2.02
N PRO A 96 -3.04 -1.03 -1.56
CA PRO A 96 -2.10 -0.22 -2.33
C PRO A 96 -0.69 -0.86 -2.44
N TYR A 97 -0.53 -2.13 -2.07
CA TYR A 97 0.74 -2.86 -2.08
C TYR A 97 1.04 -3.54 -3.44
N VAL A 98 0.54 -2.98 -4.53
CA VAL A 98 0.73 -3.54 -5.88
C VAL A 98 2.13 -3.20 -6.40
N THR A 99 2.92 -4.21 -6.74
CA THR A 99 4.33 -4.02 -7.13
C THR A 99 4.62 -4.33 -8.60
N ARG A 100 3.69 -5.00 -9.31
CA ARG A 100 3.93 -5.50 -10.67
C ARG A 100 4.19 -4.42 -11.72
N HIS A 101 3.62 -3.22 -11.54
CA HIS A 101 3.78 -2.10 -12.47
C HIS A 101 5.01 -1.24 -12.15
N LEU A 102 5.62 -1.46 -10.98
CA LEU A 102 6.80 -0.71 -10.54
C LEU A 102 8.05 -1.38 -11.11
N LYS A 103 8.85 -0.59 -11.82
CA LYS A 103 10.19 -1.01 -12.22
C LYS A 103 11.07 -0.99 -10.98
N ARG A 104 11.48 -2.17 -10.49
CA ARG A 104 12.41 -2.34 -9.36
C ARG A 104 13.89 -2.25 -9.77
N TYR A 105 14.18 -2.66 -11.01
CA TYR A 105 15.54 -2.73 -11.56
C TYR A 105 15.61 -2.14 -12.97
N GLY A 106 16.79 -1.65 -13.34
CA GLY A 106 17.13 -1.17 -14.67
C GLY A 106 17.25 0.35 -14.75
N ASP A 107 17.42 0.86 -15.97
CA ASP A 107 17.70 2.28 -16.17
C ASP A 107 16.44 3.14 -16.02
N TYR A 108 16.53 4.19 -15.22
CA TYR A 108 15.52 5.23 -15.11
C TYR A 108 15.95 6.42 -15.95
N VAL A 109 15.25 6.64 -17.07
CA VAL A 109 15.42 7.85 -17.86
C VAL A 109 14.42 8.88 -17.34
N VAL A 110 14.92 9.84 -16.55
CA VAL A 110 14.08 10.91 -16.01
C VAL A 110 13.81 11.92 -17.13
N ASN A 111 12.57 11.97 -17.59
CA ASN A 111 12.13 13.00 -18.54
C ASN A 111 11.53 14.19 -17.78
N LEU A 112 12.30 15.27 -17.65
CA LEU A 112 11.90 16.49 -16.96
C LEU A 112 10.78 17.28 -17.67
N HIS A 113 10.47 16.95 -18.94
CA HIS A 113 9.39 17.58 -19.69
C HIS A 113 8.04 16.86 -19.48
N ASN A 114 8.06 15.65 -18.91
CA ASN A 114 6.85 14.92 -18.58
C ASN A 114 6.36 15.37 -17.19
N ILE A 115 5.49 16.37 -17.16
CA ILE A 115 4.91 16.88 -15.92
C ILE A 115 3.90 15.83 -15.42
N PRO A 116 4.07 15.27 -14.21
CA PRO A 116 3.12 14.32 -13.65
C PRO A 116 1.76 14.98 -13.46
N GLN A 117 0.69 14.20 -13.57
CA GLN A 117 -0.65 14.71 -13.31
C GLN A 117 -0.78 15.18 -11.84
N PRO A 118 -1.54 16.24 -11.57
CA PRO A 118 -1.77 16.71 -10.20
C PRO A 118 -2.41 15.60 -9.36
N MET A 119 -1.85 15.32 -8.18
CA MET A 119 -2.38 14.29 -7.29
C MET A 119 -3.78 14.63 -6.77
N GLU A 120 -4.13 15.92 -6.78
CA GLU A 120 -5.43 16.45 -6.37
C GLU A 120 -6.59 15.85 -7.18
N ALA A 121 -6.35 15.49 -8.45
CA ALA A 121 -7.34 14.84 -9.29
C ALA A 121 -7.79 13.47 -8.73
N ALA A 122 -6.88 12.77 -8.03
CA ALA A 122 -7.12 11.44 -7.49
C ALA A 122 -7.76 11.44 -6.08
N ILE A 123 -7.88 12.59 -5.43
CA ILE A 123 -8.37 12.69 -4.05
C ILE A 123 -9.87 12.45 -3.95
N ASN A 124 -10.64 12.90 -4.95
CA ASN A 124 -12.10 12.83 -4.91
C ASN A 124 -12.61 11.58 -5.64
N LEU A 125 -12.88 10.51 -4.90
CA LEU A 125 -13.71 9.42 -5.39
C LEU A 125 -15.19 9.86 -5.34
N PRO A 126 -16.00 9.62 -6.39
CA PRO A 126 -17.42 9.94 -6.37
C PRO A 126 -18.13 9.28 -5.18
N LEU A 127 -19.03 10.01 -4.51
CA LEU A 127 -19.74 9.53 -3.33
C LEU A 127 -20.63 8.31 -3.60
N GLU A 128 -21.05 8.12 -4.86
CA GLU A 128 -21.90 7.02 -5.34
C GLU A 128 -21.32 5.63 -5.04
N ILE A 129 -19.99 5.51 -4.90
CA ILE A 129 -19.33 4.25 -4.56
C ILE A 129 -19.61 3.84 -3.10
N PHE A 130 -19.90 4.79 -2.20
CA PHE A 130 -20.06 4.49 -0.76
C PHE A 130 -21.51 4.18 -0.35
N GLU A 131 -22.47 4.36 -1.24
CA GLU A 131 -23.91 4.18 -0.94
C GLU A 131 -24.45 2.77 -1.27
N THR A 132 -23.65 1.90 -1.91
CA THR A 132 -24.05 0.54 -2.32
C THR A 132 -23.20 -0.56 -1.66
#